data_AF-A0A1B9NLM4-F1
#
_entry.id   AF-A0A1B9NLM4-F1
#
_cell.length_a   1.000
_cell.length_b   1.000
_cell.length_c   1.000
_cell.angle_alpha   90.00
_cell.angle_beta   90.00
_cell.angle_gamma   90.00
#
_symmetry.space_group_name_H-M   'P 1'
#
loop_
_entity.id
_entity.type
_entity.pdbx_description
1 polymer ?
#
loop_
_entity_poly.entity_id
_entity_poly.type
_entity_poly.pdbx_seq_one_letter_code
_entity_poly.pdbx_strand_id
1 'polypeptide(L)'
;MFGFYFYIIKKYISLAKLVCLLYVFLNFSYTYAKDINQAYWVLDKYIENNYLMKKDSYNPNYLNNLRVKLVNNIIYINNNQYNVSVHRTSDLSQLLTKNLIENPIINEFILPNGDVNYLQFDDVLDADLAKLLLPKHRLIFGNDQLLFINESFVASFLKPQNKYSFQKLSNRFPSLDLPINSKRSAKFIQDENYYNYPQNISRSFAYYLNLFDNDSLYEQLNNYLIDLNGIKLPQINNVINPILITGTQENEEQIIYLYLLSEQYDFLDKIILKNYYGATRDEATNMYPAGFGGYNIDKNYSIERQQRFEDETIEIQHFQITKEGKFQEIPVTSNCYSKWATKDPNKHSPRSLLLTSKQANNYLRFEGGQLEELDSATLTLNANEKKLCINYQQSYPVNFGKTNSKQFFDNEALYQQQVENFKKYHIDISNELEYATFENIDELPIAKFLLNGNQAIYMNNTLFIVGKDYFVAYRQPTKEELVYTQ
;
A
#
# COMPACT_ATOMS: atom_id res chain seq x y z
N MET A 1 67.63 26.26 4.72
CA MET A 1 67.13 25.57 5.94
C MET A 1 65.67 25.96 6.29
N PHE A 2 65.25 27.22 6.12
CA PHE A 2 63.87 27.67 6.42
C PHE A 2 62.76 27.09 5.51
N GLY A 3 63.02 26.86 4.22
CA GLY A 3 62.01 26.31 3.29
C GLY A 3 61.60 24.86 3.59
N PHE A 4 62.51 24.05 4.15
CA PHE A 4 62.25 22.66 4.51
C PHE A 4 61.36 22.55 5.76
N TYR A 5 61.57 23.43 6.74
CA TYR A 5 60.72 23.54 7.93
C TYR A 5 59.29 23.97 7.59
N PHE A 6 59.12 24.93 6.68
CA PHE A 6 57.79 25.37 6.24
C PHE A 6 57.02 24.29 5.47
N TYR A 7 57.72 23.48 4.65
CA TYR A 7 57.11 22.36 3.93
C TYR A 7 56.64 21.26 4.89
N ILE A 8 57.44 20.94 5.91
CA ILE A 8 57.08 19.97 6.95
C ILE A 8 55.86 20.45 7.74
N ILE A 9 55.84 21.70 8.20
CA ILE A 9 54.70 22.28 8.96
C ILE A 9 53.41 22.28 8.11
N LYS A 10 53.47 22.68 6.83
CA LYS A 10 52.31 22.63 5.92
C LYS A 10 51.80 21.20 5.71
N LYS A 11 52.69 20.22 5.58
CA LYS A 11 52.33 18.81 5.38
C LYS A 11 51.61 18.24 6.62
N TYR A 12 52.08 18.56 7.82
CA TYR A 12 51.43 18.14 9.07
C TYR A 12 50.07 18.83 9.30
N ILE A 13 49.92 20.11 8.97
CA ILE A 13 48.63 20.81 9.04
C ILE A 13 47.64 20.25 8.01
N SER A 14 48.09 19.97 6.78
CA SER A 14 47.27 19.34 5.75
C SER A 14 46.82 17.93 6.14
N LEU A 15 47.72 17.16 6.76
CA LEU A 15 47.40 15.83 7.27
C LEU A 15 46.41 15.89 8.44
N ALA A 16 46.60 16.81 9.38
CA ALA A 16 45.66 17.01 10.49
C ALA A 16 44.28 17.44 10.00
N LYS A 17 44.20 18.33 9.01
CA LYS A 17 42.93 18.71 8.38
C LYS A 17 42.27 17.53 7.67
N LEU A 18 43.03 16.71 6.95
CA LEU A 18 42.51 15.50 6.28
C LEU A 18 41.99 14.48 7.30
N VAL A 19 42.72 14.27 8.40
CA VAL A 19 42.31 13.35 9.48
C VAL A 19 41.06 13.87 10.19
N CYS A 20 40.96 15.18 10.48
CA CYS A 20 39.73 15.77 10.99
C CYS A 20 38.58 15.64 10.00
N LEU A 21 38.81 15.86 8.71
CA LEU A 21 37.77 15.78 7.68
C LEU A 21 37.30 14.33 7.50
N LEU A 22 38.22 13.36 7.51
CA LEU A 22 37.90 11.93 7.53
C LEU A 22 37.18 11.53 8.82
N TYR A 23 37.58 12.06 9.98
CA TYR A 23 36.91 11.80 11.25
C TYR A 23 35.49 12.38 11.25
N VAL A 24 35.30 13.60 10.74
CA VAL A 24 33.98 14.21 10.56
C VAL A 24 33.17 13.41 9.54
N PHE A 25 33.73 13.04 8.40
CA PHE A 25 33.02 12.28 7.37
C PHE A 25 32.67 10.86 7.84
N LEU A 26 33.56 10.18 8.56
CA LEU A 26 33.32 8.86 9.13
C LEU A 26 32.30 8.93 10.26
N ASN A 27 32.37 9.91 11.17
CA ASN A 27 31.34 10.09 12.19
C ASN A 27 30.02 10.50 11.55
N PHE A 28 29.99 11.44 10.61
CA PHE A 28 28.78 11.86 9.91
C PHE A 28 28.15 10.68 9.15
N SER A 29 28.94 9.91 8.41
CA SER A 29 28.48 8.71 7.70
C SER A 29 28.05 7.60 8.66
N TYR A 30 28.73 7.41 9.79
CA TYR A 30 28.38 6.40 10.79
C TYR A 30 27.12 6.78 11.58
N THR A 31 26.90 8.07 11.84
CA THR A 31 25.68 8.56 12.49
C THR A 31 24.50 8.46 11.52
N TYR A 32 24.69 8.90 10.26
CA TYR A 32 23.66 8.83 9.22
C TYR A 32 23.30 7.38 8.85
N ALA A 33 24.27 6.47 8.74
CA ALA A 33 24.02 5.05 8.46
C ALA A 33 23.34 4.30 9.63
N LYS A 34 23.48 4.77 10.88
CA LYS A 34 22.80 4.20 12.05
C LYS A 34 21.39 4.76 12.23
N ASP A 35 21.14 5.99 11.78
CA ASP A 35 19.81 6.60 11.81
C ASP A 35 18.89 6.12 10.69
N ILE A 36 19.41 5.69 9.55
CA ILE A 36 18.59 5.18 8.43
C ILE A 36 17.84 3.86 8.77
N ASN A 37 18.33 3.06 9.73
CA ASN A 37 17.83 1.69 9.93
C ASN A 37 17.03 1.46 11.23
N GLN A 38 16.69 2.49 12.02
CA GLN A 38 15.94 2.30 13.26
C GLN A 38 14.77 3.28 13.39
N ALA A 39 13.56 2.72 13.36
CA ALA A 39 12.29 3.42 13.51
C ALA A 39 12.17 4.19 14.84
N TYR A 40 11.52 5.36 14.80
CA TYR A 40 11.04 6.05 16.00
C TYR A 40 9.93 5.23 16.68
N TRP A 41 9.71 5.49 17.97
CA TRP A 41 8.60 4.94 18.73
C TRP A 41 7.29 5.55 18.25
N VAL A 42 6.24 4.74 18.28
CA VAL A 42 4.97 5.00 17.60
C VAL A 42 3.97 5.52 18.60
N LEU A 43 3.34 6.67 18.32
CA LEU A 43 2.30 7.19 19.19
C LEU A 43 1.09 6.24 19.23
N ASP A 44 0.74 5.84 20.43
CA ASP A 44 -0.34 4.89 20.70
C ASP A 44 -1.57 5.60 21.27
N LYS A 45 -1.38 6.45 22.28
CA LYS A 45 -2.46 7.23 22.88
C LYS A 45 -1.98 8.62 23.28
N TYR A 46 -2.85 9.62 23.15
CA TYR A 46 -2.55 11.03 23.35
C TYR A 46 -3.75 11.77 23.96
N ILE A 47 -3.53 12.53 25.03
CA ILE A 47 -4.56 13.39 25.63
C ILE A 47 -3.93 14.73 26.02
N GLU A 48 -4.62 15.82 25.69
CA GLU A 48 -4.29 17.18 26.11
C GLU A 48 -5.39 17.80 26.97
N ASN A 49 -4.98 18.54 28.00
CA ASN A 49 -5.85 19.43 28.75
C ASN A 49 -5.72 20.86 28.24
N ASN A 50 -6.58 21.22 27.29
CA ASN A 50 -6.60 22.57 26.70
C ASN A 50 -6.86 23.71 27.70
N TYR A 51 -7.42 23.43 28.89
CA TYR A 51 -7.62 24.43 29.94
C TYR A 51 -6.35 24.75 30.73
N LEU A 52 -5.41 23.79 30.82
CA LEU A 52 -4.15 23.93 31.52
C LEU A 52 -3.00 24.30 30.58
N MET A 53 -3.12 23.99 29.29
CA MET A 53 -2.18 24.47 28.26
C MET A 53 -2.45 25.94 27.92
N LYS A 54 -1.67 26.86 28.50
CA LYS A 54 -1.69 28.26 28.06
C LYS A 54 -1.16 28.37 26.63
N LYS A 55 -2.01 28.80 25.68
CA LYS A 55 -1.68 28.95 24.23
C LYS A 55 -0.38 29.72 23.95
N ASP A 56 0.00 30.67 24.81
CA ASP A 56 1.21 31.49 24.61
C ASP A 56 2.50 30.87 25.18
N SER A 57 2.41 29.71 25.84
CA SER A 57 3.53 29.10 26.58
C SER A 57 4.14 27.89 25.90
N TYR A 58 3.61 27.45 24.77
CA TYR A 58 4.02 26.24 24.08
C TYR A 58 4.03 26.45 22.57
N ASN A 59 5.03 25.91 21.87
CA ASN A 59 5.05 25.91 20.41
C ASN A 59 4.22 24.71 19.89
N PRO A 60 2.99 24.91 19.36
CA PRO A 60 2.14 23.80 18.89
C PRO A 60 2.82 22.95 17.81
N ASN A 61 3.78 23.52 17.06
CA ASN A 61 4.55 22.77 16.07
C ASN A 61 5.54 21.76 16.71
N TYR A 62 5.90 21.93 17.98
CA TYR A 62 6.79 20.99 18.67
C TYR A 62 6.07 19.67 18.99
N LEU A 63 4.82 19.72 19.47
CA LEU A 63 4.00 18.53 19.73
C LEU A 63 3.67 17.80 18.42
N ASN A 64 3.29 18.55 17.39
CA ASN A 64 2.96 17.98 16.07
C ASN A 64 4.14 17.24 15.44
N ASN A 65 5.37 17.62 15.76
CA ASN A 65 6.59 17.01 15.23
C ASN A 65 7.31 16.11 16.24
N LEU A 66 6.67 15.73 17.36
CA LEU A 66 7.30 14.96 18.42
C LEU A 66 7.68 13.55 17.91
N ARG A 67 8.97 13.30 17.75
CA ARG A 67 9.55 12.00 17.38
C ARG A 67 10.41 11.49 18.53
N VAL A 68 10.18 10.26 18.99
CA VAL A 68 10.88 9.72 20.17
C VAL A 68 11.60 8.43 19.82
N LYS A 69 12.86 8.28 20.23
CA LYS A 69 13.64 7.05 20.04
C LYS A 69 14.50 6.81 21.28
N LEU A 70 14.49 5.60 21.81
CA LEU A 70 15.36 5.20 22.95
C LEU A 70 16.34 4.13 22.48
N VAL A 71 17.65 4.39 22.64
CA VAL A 71 18.71 3.44 22.34
C VAL A 71 19.68 3.40 23.51
N ASN A 72 19.74 2.25 24.18
CA ASN A 72 20.50 2.09 25.42
C ASN A 72 20.10 3.17 26.44
N ASN A 73 21.06 3.98 26.88
CA ASN A 73 20.86 5.07 27.85
C ASN A 73 20.79 6.45 27.17
N ILE A 74 20.39 6.49 25.91
CA ILE A 74 20.28 7.71 25.12
C ILE A 74 18.86 7.78 24.56
N ILE A 75 18.14 8.86 24.90
CA ILE A 75 16.86 9.18 24.30
C ILE A 75 17.05 10.29 23.27
N TYR A 76 16.51 10.07 22.08
CA TYR A 76 16.42 11.04 21.01
C TYR A 76 15.00 11.57 20.99
N ILE A 77 14.86 12.88 21.08
CA ILE A 77 13.58 13.56 20.95
C ILE A 77 13.73 14.59 19.84
N ASN A 78 12.97 14.41 18.78
CA ASN A 78 13.13 15.11 17.50
C ASN A 78 14.56 14.90 16.98
N ASN A 79 15.30 16.00 16.78
CA ASN A 79 16.70 15.98 16.34
C ASN A 79 17.69 16.10 17.51
N ASN A 80 17.22 16.13 18.75
CA ASN A 80 18.05 16.31 19.93
C ASN A 80 18.33 14.97 20.62
N GLN A 81 19.52 14.85 21.18
CA GLN A 81 19.98 13.69 21.92
C GLN A 81 20.15 14.05 23.40
N TYR A 82 19.63 13.20 24.28
CA TYR A 82 19.73 13.37 25.74
C TYR A 82 20.19 12.09 26.41
N ASN A 83 21.14 12.21 27.34
CA ASN A 83 21.54 11.11 28.19
C ASN A 83 20.51 10.91 29.30
N VAL A 84 20.23 9.64 29.56
CA VAL A 84 19.24 9.24 30.56
C VAL A 84 19.79 8.12 31.45
N SER A 85 19.47 8.22 32.73
CA SER A 85 19.72 7.17 33.71
C SER A 85 18.45 6.37 33.99
N VAL A 86 18.59 5.05 34.06
CA VAL A 86 17.49 4.11 34.33
C VAL A 86 17.35 3.89 35.83
N HIS A 87 16.13 4.06 36.34
CA HIS A 87 15.79 3.86 37.74
C HIS A 87 14.50 3.05 37.89
N ARG A 88 14.25 2.54 39.10
CA ARG A 88 13.05 1.76 39.46
C ARG A 88 12.47 2.26 40.78
N THR A 89 11.14 2.27 40.88
CA THR A 89 10.42 2.53 42.14
C THR A 89 9.27 1.54 42.30
N SER A 90 8.98 1.14 43.52
CA SER A 90 7.80 0.33 43.87
C SER A 90 6.57 1.18 44.21
N ASP A 91 6.74 2.51 44.27
CA ASP A 91 5.72 3.46 44.68
C ASP A 91 5.58 4.56 43.62
N LEU A 92 4.51 4.46 42.84
CA LEU A 92 4.20 5.37 41.74
C LEU A 92 3.95 6.81 42.22
N SER A 93 3.53 7.00 43.47
CA SER A 93 3.31 8.33 44.05
C SER A 93 4.61 9.14 44.20
N GLN A 94 5.78 8.49 44.11
CA GLN A 94 7.08 9.16 44.08
C GLN A 94 7.40 9.80 42.71
N LEU A 95 6.67 9.40 41.67
CA LEU A 95 6.80 9.91 40.32
C LEU A 95 5.69 10.90 39.98
N LEU A 96 4.45 10.63 40.44
CA LEU A 96 3.28 11.45 40.16
C LEU A 96 3.01 12.44 41.29
N THR A 97 2.72 13.70 40.96
CA THR A 97 2.24 14.68 41.94
C THR A 97 0.82 14.32 42.39
N LYS A 98 0.39 14.81 43.56
CA LYS A 98 -0.99 14.64 44.02
C LYS A 98 -2.01 15.13 42.99
N ASN A 99 -1.75 16.28 42.36
CA ASN A 99 -2.57 16.83 41.29
C ASN A 99 -2.68 15.88 40.09
N LEU A 100 -1.58 15.22 39.70
CA LEU A 100 -1.58 14.25 38.61
C LEU A 100 -2.42 13.02 38.95
N ILE A 101 -2.26 12.45 40.15
CA ILE A 101 -3.01 11.28 40.61
C ILE A 101 -4.52 11.56 40.62
N GLU A 102 -4.91 12.77 41.01
CA GLU A 102 -6.31 13.21 41.06
C GLU A 102 -6.85 13.68 39.69
N ASN A 103 -5.99 13.81 38.67
CA ASN A 103 -6.37 14.29 37.35
C ASN A 103 -7.11 13.19 36.56
N PRO A 104 -8.35 13.45 36.08
CA PRO A 104 -9.10 12.48 35.29
C PRO A 104 -8.37 11.96 34.04
N ILE A 105 -7.46 12.75 33.48
CA ILE A 105 -6.68 12.38 32.28
C ILE A 105 -5.79 11.16 32.56
N ILE A 106 -5.27 11.02 33.78
CA ILE A 106 -4.43 9.88 34.17
C ILE A 106 -5.27 8.60 34.31
N ASN A 107 -6.54 8.71 34.70
CA ASN A 107 -7.44 7.57 34.84
C ASN A 107 -7.76 6.90 33.50
N GLU A 108 -7.57 7.61 32.38
CA GLU A 108 -7.72 7.04 31.05
C GLU A 108 -6.51 6.20 30.59
N PHE A 109 -5.39 6.25 31.32
CA PHE A 109 -4.21 5.44 31.03
C PHE A 109 -4.05 4.35 32.08
N ILE A 110 -3.80 3.12 31.62
CA ILE A 110 -3.44 2.03 32.53
C ILE A 110 -1.99 2.25 32.97
N LEU A 111 -1.81 2.88 34.13
CA LEU A 111 -0.51 2.98 34.76
C LEU A 111 0.00 1.57 35.11
N PRO A 112 1.31 1.30 34.97
CA PRO A 112 1.86 -0.01 35.31
C PRO A 112 1.59 -0.34 36.78
N ASN A 113 1.05 -1.54 37.05
CA ASN A 113 0.88 -2.03 38.41
C ASN A 113 2.21 -2.56 38.98
N GLY A 114 2.54 -2.21 40.22
CA GLY A 114 3.75 -2.67 40.90
C GLY A 114 4.97 -1.80 40.61
N ASP A 115 6.14 -2.42 40.46
CA ASP A 115 7.38 -1.70 40.26
C ASP A 115 7.45 -1.04 38.88
N VAL A 116 7.71 0.27 38.87
CA VAL A 116 7.75 1.11 37.68
C VAL A 116 9.18 1.52 37.39
N ASN A 117 9.61 1.32 36.14
CA ASN A 117 10.88 1.85 35.66
C ASN A 117 10.67 3.26 35.11
N TYR A 118 11.63 4.14 35.36
CA TYR A 118 11.63 5.50 34.84
C TYR A 118 13.00 5.92 34.35
N LEU A 119 13.01 6.80 33.35
CA LEU A 119 14.21 7.47 32.87
C LEU A 119 14.31 8.82 33.55
N GLN A 120 15.50 9.14 34.03
CA GLN A 120 15.87 10.44 34.58
C GLN A 120 16.81 11.11 33.58
N PHE A 121 16.47 12.30 33.11
CA PHE A 121 17.35 13.05 32.21
C PHE A 121 18.52 13.63 33.01
N ASP A 122 19.73 13.42 32.49
CA ASP A 122 20.98 13.86 33.12
C ASP A 122 21.42 15.25 32.59
N ASP A 123 20.90 15.65 31.43
CA ASP A 123 21.25 16.87 30.70
C ASP A 123 20.25 18.03 30.95
N VAL A 124 20.68 19.26 30.66
CA VAL A 124 19.78 20.43 30.60
C VAL A 124 18.83 20.27 29.43
N LEU A 125 17.52 20.24 29.72
CA LEU A 125 16.48 20.13 28.71
C LEU A 125 16.07 21.48 28.15
N ASP A 126 15.66 21.49 26.89
CA ASP A 126 14.94 22.64 26.35
C ASP A 126 13.60 22.83 27.07
N ALA A 127 13.11 24.07 27.07
CA ALA A 127 11.95 24.46 27.84
C ALA A 127 10.66 23.76 27.37
N ASP A 128 10.57 23.36 26.10
CA ASP A 128 9.37 22.73 25.56
C ASP A 128 9.32 21.25 25.91
N LEU A 129 10.43 20.52 25.82
CA LEU A 129 10.55 19.16 26.31
C LEU A 129 10.33 19.07 27.81
N ALA A 130 10.96 19.95 28.59
CA ALA A 130 10.84 19.93 30.06
C ALA A 130 9.39 20.03 30.54
N LYS A 131 8.53 20.71 29.77
CA LYS A 131 7.10 20.82 30.07
C LYS A 131 6.39 19.48 29.92
N LEU A 132 6.81 18.58 29.03
CA LEU A 132 6.12 17.31 28.72
C LEU A 132 6.43 16.18 29.70
N LEU A 133 7.31 16.42 30.68
CA LEU A 133 7.88 15.39 31.55
C LEU A 133 7.31 15.46 32.98
N LEU A 134 7.46 14.34 33.69
CA LEU A 134 7.21 14.27 35.12
C LEU A 134 8.19 15.16 35.89
N PRO A 135 7.87 15.51 37.16
CA PRO A 135 8.76 16.29 38.01
C PRO A 135 10.20 15.78 38.02
N LYS A 136 11.13 16.72 38.10
CA LYS A 136 12.58 16.45 38.00
C LYS A 136 12.98 15.86 36.65
N HIS A 137 12.25 16.15 35.57
CA HIS A 137 12.61 15.71 34.21
C HIS A 137 12.67 14.18 34.11
N ARG A 138 11.54 13.54 34.35
CA ARG A 138 11.41 12.08 34.31
C ARG A 138 10.36 11.64 33.29
N LEU A 139 10.49 10.43 32.78
CA LEU A 139 9.42 9.74 32.04
C LEU A 139 9.34 8.29 32.50
N ILE A 140 8.16 7.69 32.38
CA ILE A 140 7.98 6.27 32.69
C ILE A 140 8.31 5.45 31.45
N PHE A 141 9.03 4.34 31.62
CA PHE A 141 9.33 3.43 30.52
C PHE A 141 9.09 1.96 30.91
N GLY A 142 8.72 1.16 29.92
CA GLY A 142 8.57 -0.29 30.01
C GLY A 142 9.28 -0.98 28.84
N ASN A 143 9.09 -2.30 28.72
CA ASN A 143 9.73 -3.09 27.67
C ASN A 143 9.32 -2.63 26.26
N ASP A 144 8.05 -2.26 26.11
CA ASP A 144 7.42 -1.94 24.83
C ASP A 144 6.70 -0.57 24.83
N GLN A 145 6.81 0.23 25.89
CA GLN A 145 6.08 1.50 26.03
C GLN A 145 6.89 2.61 26.72
N LEU A 146 6.74 3.85 26.24
CA LEU A 146 7.21 5.09 26.88
C LEU A 146 6.02 5.97 27.19
N LEU A 147 5.98 6.55 28.38
CA LEU A 147 4.90 7.42 28.85
C LEU A 147 5.44 8.81 29.19
N PHE A 148 5.00 9.80 28.43
CA PHE A 148 5.17 11.23 28.72
C PHE A 148 3.96 11.69 29.51
N ILE A 149 4.19 12.24 30.70
CA ILE A 149 3.11 12.60 31.62
C ILE A 149 3.45 13.95 32.25
N ASN A 150 2.54 14.92 32.12
CA ASN A 150 2.49 16.14 32.90
C ASN A 150 1.01 16.48 33.25
N GLU A 151 0.76 17.61 33.94
CA GLU A 151 -0.60 17.99 34.35
C GLU A 151 -1.55 18.33 33.18
N SER A 152 -1.02 18.69 32.02
CA SER A 152 -1.77 19.15 30.85
C SER A 152 -1.71 18.20 29.64
N PHE A 153 -0.99 17.08 29.74
CA PHE A 153 -0.56 16.28 28.60
C PHE A 153 -0.15 14.87 29.05
N VAL A 154 -0.70 13.86 28.37
CA VAL A 154 -0.26 12.47 28.50
C VAL A 154 -0.13 11.85 27.12
N ALA A 155 1.02 11.25 26.84
CA ALA A 155 1.24 10.45 25.63
C ALA A 155 1.92 9.12 25.91
N SER A 156 1.39 8.09 25.27
CA SER A 156 1.94 6.73 25.20
C SER A 156 2.58 6.54 23.84
N PHE A 157 3.84 6.11 23.84
CA PHE A 157 4.55 5.66 22.66
C PHE A 157 4.86 4.17 22.78
N LEU A 158 4.52 3.38 21.77
CA LEU A 158 4.89 1.98 21.67
C LEU A 158 6.22 1.82 20.96
N LYS A 159 7.02 0.86 21.43
CA LYS A 159 8.24 0.45 20.75
C LYS A 159 7.89 -0.08 19.35
N PRO A 160 8.63 0.31 18.30
CA PRO A 160 8.33 -0.14 16.95
C PRO A 160 8.52 -1.66 16.85
N GLN A 161 7.62 -2.32 16.11
CA GLN A 161 7.82 -3.72 15.75
C GLN A 161 9.00 -3.84 14.78
N ASN A 162 9.59 -5.03 14.70
CA ASN A 162 10.73 -5.29 13.84
C ASN A 162 10.39 -6.33 12.76
N LYS A 163 11.32 -6.52 11.83
CA LYS A 163 11.19 -7.49 10.74
C LYS A 163 10.89 -8.91 11.17
N TYR A 164 11.32 -9.33 12.36
CA TYR A 164 11.02 -10.66 12.89
C TYR A 164 9.56 -10.82 13.27
N SER A 165 8.94 -9.77 13.83
CA SER A 165 7.50 -9.76 14.11
C SER A 165 6.69 -9.88 12.82
N PHE A 166 7.07 -9.13 11.78
CA PHE A 166 6.42 -9.23 10.47
C PHE A 166 6.67 -10.60 9.81
N GLN A 167 7.91 -11.11 9.85
CA GLN A 167 8.23 -12.43 9.34
C GLN A 167 7.35 -13.51 10.00
N LYS A 168 7.20 -13.47 11.33
CA LYS A 168 6.33 -14.40 12.07
C LYS A 168 4.87 -14.31 11.65
N LEU A 169 4.34 -13.09 11.43
CA LEU A 169 2.99 -12.91 10.91
C LEU A 169 2.88 -13.45 9.48
N SER A 170 3.77 -13.00 8.60
CA SER A 170 3.75 -13.34 7.18
C SER A 170 3.87 -14.84 6.92
N ASN A 171 4.51 -15.60 7.80
CA ASN A 171 4.57 -17.06 7.71
C ASN A 171 3.21 -17.74 7.79
N ARG A 172 2.18 -17.05 8.27
CA ARG A 172 0.79 -17.52 8.29
C ARG A 172 0.02 -17.15 7.02
N PHE A 173 0.56 -16.25 6.19
CA PHE A 173 -0.07 -15.89 4.93
C PHE A 173 0.01 -17.08 3.95
N PRO A 174 -1.10 -17.40 3.28
CA PRO A 174 -1.15 -18.38 2.20
C PRO A 174 -0.37 -17.87 1.00
N SER A 175 -0.16 -18.75 0.03
CA SER A 175 0.52 -18.41 -1.22
C SER A 175 -0.46 -18.48 -2.38
N LEU A 176 -0.34 -17.54 -3.30
CA LEU A 176 -1.11 -17.52 -4.54
C LEU A 176 -0.15 -17.38 -5.72
N ASP A 177 -0.29 -18.27 -6.70
CA ASP A 177 0.52 -18.25 -7.90
C ASP A 177 0.11 -17.10 -8.84
N LEU A 178 1.05 -16.69 -9.69
CA LEU A 178 0.82 -15.70 -10.74
C LEU A 178 0.41 -16.36 -12.07
N PRO A 179 -0.37 -15.67 -12.93
CA PRO A 179 -0.82 -14.28 -12.82
C PRO A 179 -2.03 -14.10 -11.89
N ILE A 180 -2.26 -12.87 -11.42
CA ILE A 180 -3.44 -12.51 -10.60
C ILE A 180 -4.03 -11.16 -11.01
N ASN A 181 -5.31 -10.97 -10.68
CA ASN A 181 -5.98 -9.67 -10.70
C ASN A 181 -6.72 -9.39 -9.40
N SER A 182 -7.23 -8.16 -9.28
CA SER A 182 -7.97 -7.70 -8.10
C SER A 182 -9.19 -8.56 -7.73
N LYS A 183 -9.84 -9.23 -8.70
CA LYS A 183 -10.98 -10.13 -8.41
C LYS A 183 -10.52 -11.48 -7.90
N ARG A 184 -9.49 -12.08 -8.50
CA ARG A 184 -8.92 -13.35 -8.04
C ARG A 184 -8.36 -13.22 -6.64
N SER A 185 -7.60 -12.16 -6.35
CA SER A 185 -7.11 -11.89 -5.00
C SER A 185 -8.27 -11.69 -4.00
N ALA A 186 -9.35 -11.00 -4.40
CA ALA A 186 -10.50 -10.76 -3.53
C ALA A 186 -11.26 -12.06 -3.24
N LYS A 187 -11.52 -12.90 -4.25
CA LYS A 187 -12.14 -14.22 -4.06
C LYS A 187 -11.29 -15.13 -3.18
N PHE A 188 -9.98 -15.13 -3.39
CA PHE A 188 -9.04 -15.91 -2.59
C PHE A 188 -9.13 -15.53 -1.09
N ILE A 189 -9.26 -14.23 -0.79
CA ILE A 189 -9.51 -13.72 0.57
C ILE A 189 -10.91 -14.12 1.08
N GLN A 190 -11.91 -14.30 0.22
CA GLN A 190 -13.29 -14.62 0.65
C GLN A 190 -13.55 -16.12 0.83
N ASP A 191 -13.01 -16.97 -0.04
CA ASP A 191 -13.37 -18.40 -0.16
C ASP A 191 -12.68 -19.31 0.88
N GLU A 192 -11.47 -18.99 1.33
CA GLU A 192 -10.65 -19.93 2.14
C GLU A 192 -10.96 -19.98 3.66
N ASN A 193 -12.15 -19.59 4.14
CA ASN A 193 -12.36 -19.29 5.58
C ASN A 193 -11.31 -18.28 6.13
N TYR A 194 -10.82 -17.40 5.26
CA TYR A 194 -9.81 -16.38 5.57
C TYR A 194 -10.29 -15.37 6.63
N TYR A 195 -11.59 -15.32 6.88
CA TYR A 195 -12.24 -14.58 7.96
C TYR A 195 -11.74 -14.96 9.38
N ASN A 196 -10.94 -16.02 9.55
CA ASN A 196 -10.30 -16.34 10.84
C ASN A 196 -8.93 -15.68 11.06
N TYR A 197 -8.44 -14.83 10.13
CA TYR A 197 -7.13 -14.19 10.25
C TYR A 197 -7.03 -12.67 10.12
N PRO A 198 -8.10 -11.83 10.22
CA PRO A 198 -7.85 -10.43 10.57
C PRO A 198 -7.12 -10.43 11.93
N GLN A 199 -5.83 -10.18 11.88
CA GLN A 199 -5.05 -10.01 13.08
C GLN A 199 -5.19 -8.55 13.42
N ASN A 200 -5.87 -8.26 14.54
CA ASN A 200 -5.79 -6.95 15.16
C ASN A 200 -4.31 -6.58 15.22
N ILE A 201 -3.91 -5.62 14.39
CA ILE A 201 -2.52 -5.19 14.35
C ILE A 201 -2.34 -4.08 15.35
N SER A 202 -1.29 -4.17 16.16
CA SER A 202 -0.90 -3.03 16.97
C SER A 202 -0.47 -1.88 16.06
N ARG A 203 -0.66 -0.63 16.52
CA ARG A 203 -0.13 0.56 15.83
C ARG A 203 1.38 0.44 15.53
N SER A 204 2.13 -0.17 16.44
CA SER A 204 3.56 -0.45 16.26
C SER A 204 3.88 -1.38 15.08
N PHE A 205 2.95 -2.26 14.71
CA PHE A 205 3.06 -3.13 13.55
C PHE A 205 2.73 -2.40 12.25
N ALA A 206 1.69 -1.58 12.26
CA ALA A 206 1.31 -0.76 11.10
C ALA A 206 2.44 0.19 10.67
N TYR A 207 3.13 0.77 11.65
CA TYR A 207 4.29 1.65 11.43
C TYR A 207 5.48 0.91 10.83
N TYR A 208 5.79 -0.31 11.29
CA TYR A 208 6.89 -1.12 10.72
C TYR A 208 6.71 -1.35 9.22
N LEU A 209 5.47 -1.59 8.79
CA LEU A 209 5.15 -1.77 7.38
C LEU A 209 5.16 -0.48 6.58
N ASN A 210 5.54 0.64 7.19
CA ASN A 210 5.46 1.96 6.58
C ASN A 210 4.08 2.15 5.89
N LEU A 211 2.97 1.66 6.48
CA LEU A 211 1.65 1.67 5.81
C LEU A 211 1.21 3.10 5.43
N PHE A 212 1.86 4.11 6.00
CA PHE A 212 1.65 5.53 5.78
C PHE A 212 2.98 6.28 5.92
N ASP A 213 3.14 7.40 5.21
CA ASP A 213 4.26 8.34 5.42
C ASP A 213 4.01 9.16 6.70
N ASN A 214 4.12 8.51 7.86
CA ASN A 214 3.67 9.05 9.16
C ASN A 214 4.80 9.67 9.97
N ASP A 215 5.26 10.84 9.52
CA ASP A 215 6.39 11.54 10.11
C ASP A 215 5.98 12.54 11.21
N SER A 216 4.68 12.80 11.37
CA SER A 216 4.10 13.71 12.37
C SER A 216 3.11 13.03 13.33
N LEU A 217 2.94 13.61 14.52
CA LEU A 217 2.00 13.16 15.55
C LEU A 217 0.55 13.21 15.04
N TYR A 218 0.19 14.24 14.27
CA TYR A 218 -1.16 14.42 13.71
C TYR A 218 -1.53 13.29 12.74
N GLU A 219 -0.61 12.91 11.84
CA GLU A 219 -0.82 11.80 10.90
C GLU A 219 -0.88 10.44 11.62
N GLN A 220 -0.07 10.25 12.68
CA GLN A 220 -0.13 9.05 13.51
C GLN A 220 -1.45 8.94 14.29
N LEU A 221 -2.05 10.06 14.71
CA LEU A 221 -3.34 10.07 15.42
C LEU A 221 -4.51 9.67 14.53
N ASN A 222 -4.48 10.09 13.27
CA ASN A 222 -5.52 9.80 12.28
C ASN A 222 -5.27 8.46 11.54
N ASN A 223 -4.50 7.56 12.15
CA ASN A 223 -4.25 6.23 11.61
C ASN A 223 -5.27 5.23 12.17
N TYR A 224 -6.11 4.71 11.29
CA TYR A 224 -7.28 3.90 11.61
C TYR A 224 -7.18 2.44 11.13
N LEU A 225 -6.00 1.92 10.75
CA LEU A 225 -5.91 0.49 10.38
C LEU A 225 -6.07 -0.40 11.61
N ILE A 226 -7.14 -1.18 11.61
CA ILE A 226 -7.49 -2.12 12.68
C ILE A 226 -6.96 -3.52 12.39
N ASP A 227 -6.97 -3.93 11.12
CA ASP A 227 -6.66 -5.30 10.72
C ASP A 227 -5.76 -5.35 9.49
N LEU A 228 -5.04 -6.46 9.38
CA LEU A 228 -4.23 -6.76 8.21
C LEU A 228 -4.32 -8.22 7.82
N ASN A 229 -4.43 -8.43 6.51
CA ASN A 229 -4.36 -9.70 5.83
C ASN A 229 -3.27 -9.66 4.75
N GLY A 230 -2.73 -10.80 4.36
CA GLY A 230 -1.75 -10.83 3.28
C GLY A 230 -1.74 -12.12 2.49
N ILE A 231 -1.16 -12.09 1.29
CA ILE A 231 -0.98 -13.22 0.38
C ILE A 231 0.47 -13.19 -0.10
N LYS A 232 1.19 -14.30 0.06
CA LYS A 232 2.54 -14.47 -0.49
C LYS A 232 2.45 -14.70 -1.99
N LEU A 233 3.31 -14.02 -2.74
CA LEU A 233 3.48 -14.25 -4.16
C LEU A 233 4.84 -14.94 -4.43
N PRO A 234 5.05 -15.57 -5.60
CA PRO A 234 6.29 -16.26 -5.92
C PRO A 234 7.53 -15.35 -5.82
N GLN A 235 8.62 -15.82 -5.21
CA GLN A 235 9.83 -15.00 -5.05
C GLN A 235 10.40 -14.50 -6.39
N ILE A 236 10.93 -13.27 -6.37
CA ILE A 236 11.60 -12.68 -7.54
C ILE A 236 13.11 -12.86 -7.38
N ASN A 237 13.75 -13.48 -8.36
CA ASN A 237 15.19 -13.77 -8.39
C ASN A 237 15.72 -14.48 -7.12
N ASN A 238 14.86 -15.22 -6.40
CA ASN A 238 15.14 -15.88 -5.12
C ASN A 238 15.60 -14.96 -3.97
N VAL A 239 15.49 -13.64 -4.12
CA VAL A 239 16.01 -12.67 -3.13
C VAL A 239 15.00 -11.61 -2.71
N ILE A 240 13.90 -11.46 -3.45
CA ILE A 240 12.81 -10.54 -3.13
C ILE A 240 11.56 -11.36 -2.83
N ASN A 241 10.95 -11.05 -1.70
CA ASN A 241 9.72 -11.63 -1.17
C ASN A 241 8.55 -10.66 -1.40
N PRO A 242 7.79 -10.81 -2.51
CA PRO A 242 6.59 -10.03 -2.75
C PRO A 242 5.42 -10.54 -1.89
N ILE A 243 4.75 -9.61 -1.21
CA ILE A 243 3.56 -9.91 -0.41
C ILE A 243 2.48 -8.89 -0.74
N LEU A 244 1.32 -9.38 -1.17
CA LEU A 244 0.12 -8.56 -1.28
C LEU A 244 -0.46 -8.39 0.13
N ILE A 245 -0.71 -7.16 0.56
CA ILE A 245 -1.24 -6.85 1.88
C ILE A 245 -2.56 -6.09 1.73
N THR A 246 -3.60 -6.55 2.42
CA THR A 246 -4.87 -5.85 2.57
C THR A 246 -4.95 -5.30 3.99
N GLY A 247 -4.91 -3.98 4.14
CA GLY A 247 -5.16 -3.29 5.41
C GLY A 247 -6.61 -2.82 5.49
N THR A 248 -7.29 -3.09 6.60
CA THR A 248 -8.67 -2.67 6.86
C THR A 248 -8.69 -1.51 7.86
N GLN A 249 -9.41 -0.44 7.54
CA GLN A 249 -9.62 0.74 8.38
C GLN A 249 -10.81 0.56 9.34
N GLU A 250 -10.94 1.40 10.38
CA GLU A 250 -12.06 1.39 11.34
C GLU A 250 -13.44 1.56 10.67
N ASN A 251 -13.50 2.26 9.54
CA ASN A 251 -14.70 2.39 8.70
C ASN A 251 -14.93 1.18 7.77
N GLU A 252 -14.20 0.08 7.98
CA GLU A 252 -14.21 -1.17 7.19
C GLU A 252 -13.63 -1.05 5.76
N GLU A 253 -13.11 0.11 5.38
CA GLU A 253 -12.51 0.27 4.06
C GLU A 253 -11.16 -0.46 3.94
N GLN A 254 -10.88 -0.97 2.75
CA GLN A 254 -9.70 -1.78 2.48
C GLN A 254 -8.73 -1.09 1.53
N ILE A 255 -7.46 -1.07 1.93
CA ILE A 255 -6.34 -0.64 1.11
C ILE A 255 -5.49 -1.86 0.76
N ILE A 256 -5.22 -2.04 -0.54
CA ILE A 256 -4.41 -3.13 -1.05
C ILE A 256 -3.04 -2.59 -1.47
N TYR A 257 -1.99 -3.17 -0.89
CA TYR A 257 -0.60 -2.87 -1.17
C TYR A 257 0.10 -4.08 -1.77
N LEU A 258 1.13 -3.84 -2.58
CA LEU A 258 2.14 -4.84 -2.90
C LEU A 258 3.46 -4.43 -2.27
N TYR A 259 3.94 -5.24 -1.33
CA TYR A 259 5.20 -5.05 -0.63
C TYR A 259 6.31 -5.86 -1.28
N LEU A 260 7.51 -5.27 -1.32
CA LEU A 260 8.75 -5.95 -1.65
C LEU A 260 9.64 -5.97 -0.42
N LEU A 261 10.04 -7.18 -0.05
CA LEU A 261 10.89 -7.43 1.10
C LEU A 261 12.14 -8.16 0.64
N SER A 262 13.26 -7.98 1.33
CA SER A 262 14.45 -8.82 1.12
C SER A 262 14.18 -10.26 1.55
N GLU A 263 15.10 -11.16 1.20
CA GLU A 263 15.13 -12.53 1.72
C GLU A 263 15.08 -12.56 3.26
N GLN A 264 15.72 -11.59 3.91
CA GLN A 264 15.76 -11.41 5.37
C GLN A 264 14.61 -10.54 5.91
N TYR A 265 13.56 -10.30 5.11
CA TYR A 265 12.37 -9.54 5.44
C TYR A 265 12.59 -8.04 5.72
N ASP A 266 13.70 -7.47 5.27
CA ASP A 266 13.89 -6.02 5.30
C ASP A 266 12.97 -5.36 4.27
N PHE A 267 12.27 -4.28 4.66
CA PHE A 267 11.43 -3.50 3.76
C PHE A 267 12.29 -2.89 2.64
N LEU A 268 11.94 -3.16 1.39
CA LEU A 268 12.62 -2.61 0.21
C LEU A 268 11.80 -1.48 -0.42
N ASP A 269 10.53 -1.77 -0.71
CA ASP A 269 9.61 -0.84 -1.35
C ASP A 269 8.16 -1.32 -1.22
N LYS A 270 7.19 -0.43 -1.48
CA LYS A 270 5.76 -0.78 -1.61
C LYS A 270 5.07 0.10 -2.64
N ILE A 271 3.98 -0.40 -3.20
CA ILE A 271 3.01 0.42 -3.94
C ILE A 271 1.60 0.15 -3.47
N ILE A 272 0.75 1.17 -3.57
CA ILE A 272 -0.70 1.05 -3.40
C ILE A 272 -1.28 0.56 -4.72
N LEU A 273 -1.92 -0.61 -4.70
CA LEU A 273 -2.63 -1.17 -5.86
C LEU A 273 -4.10 -0.76 -5.90
N LYS A 274 -4.73 -0.58 -4.73
CA LYS A 274 -6.12 -0.14 -4.62
C LYS A 274 -6.32 0.62 -3.31
N ASN A 275 -6.99 1.77 -3.37
CA ASN A 275 -7.40 2.54 -2.20
C ASN A 275 -8.71 3.29 -2.52
N TYR A 276 -9.59 3.41 -1.54
CA TYR A 276 -10.83 4.17 -1.63
C TYR A 276 -10.62 5.68 -1.38
N TYR A 277 -9.52 6.09 -0.76
CA TYR A 277 -9.12 7.50 -0.62
C TYR A 277 -7.66 7.70 -1.04
N GLY A 278 -7.40 8.28 -2.21
CA GLY A 278 -6.06 8.82 -2.51
C GLY A 278 -5.06 7.91 -3.22
N ALA A 279 -5.49 7.01 -4.11
CA ALA A 279 -4.53 6.24 -4.92
C ALA A 279 -3.76 7.06 -5.97
N THR A 280 -4.26 8.25 -6.37
CA THR A 280 -3.54 9.37 -7.04
C THR A 280 -4.51 10.45 -7.54
N ARG A 281 -4.32 11.71 -7.11
CA ARG A 281 -4.53 13.02 -7.79
C ARG A 281 -4.42 14.07 -6.67
N ASP A 282 -3.20 14.30 -6.17
CA ASP A 282 -2.85 15.17 -5.02
C ASP A 282 -3.69 15.01 -3.74
N GLU A 283 -3.02 14.98 -2.59
CA GLU A 283 -3.62 15.11 -1.25
C GLU A 283 -4.37 16.45 -1.01
N ALA A 284 -4.60 17.27 -2.05
CA ALA A 284 -5.03 18.65 -1.94
C ALA A 284 -6.35 19.03 -2.66
N THR A 285 -7.00 18.16 -3.44
CA THR A 285 -8.30 18.54 -4.05
C THR A 285 -9.26 17.37 -4.21
N ASN A 286 -10.53 17.59 -3.80
CA ASN A 286 -11.75 16.76 -3.93
C ASN A 286 -11.91 15.93 -5.24
N MET A 287 -11.01 15.01 -5.53
CA MET A 287 -11.15 14.04 -6.63
C MET A 287 -10.95 12.67 -6.02
N TYR A 288 -11.95 12.23 -5.27
CA TYR A 288 -11.95 10.91 -4.67
C TYR A 288 -11.99 9.84 -5.78
N PRO A 289 -11.28 8.73 -5.63
CA PRO A 289 -11.47 7.61 -6.55
C PRO A 289 -12.94 7.16 -6.46
N ALA A 290 -13.59 7.04 -7.62
CA ALA A 290 -15.02 6.76 -7.69
C ALA A 290 -15.29 5.64 -8.69
N GLY A 291 -16.04 4.63 -8.28
CA GLY A 291 -16.39 3.48 -9.11
C GLY A 291 -15.28 2.43 -9.20
N PHE A 292 -15.00 1.94 -10.42
CA PHE A 292 -14.12 0.78 -10.62
C PHE A 292 -12.63 1.10 -10.41
N GLY A 293 -11.97 0.30 -9.56
CA GLY A 293 -10.52 0.26 -9.40
C GLY A 293 -10.02 -1.19 -9.43
N GLY A 294 -8.88 -1.42 -10.07
CA GLY A 294 -8.35 -2.76 -10.26
C GLY A 294 -6.85 -2.77 -10.53
N TYR A 295 -6.29 -3.97 -10.46
CA TYR A 295 -4.90 -4.20 -10.81
C TYR A 295 -4.74 -5.60 -11.39
N ASN A 296 -3.70 -5.77 -12.20
CA ASN A 296 -3.26 -7.04 -12.76
C ASN A 296 -1.76 -7.21 -12.50
N ILE A 297 -1.32 -8.42 -12.19
CA ILE A 297 0.09 -8.78 -12.03
C ILE A 297 0.33 -10.02 -12.88
N ASP A 298 1.21 -9.89 -13.89
CA ASP A 298 1.57 -11.03 -14.74
C ASP A 298 2.64 -11.92 -14.10
N LYS A 299 2.99 -13.02 -14.76
CA LYS A 299 4.02 -13.98 -14.29
C LYS A 299 5.43 -13.37 -14.14
N ASN A 300 5.68 -12.24 -14.78
CA ASN A 300 6.96 -11.53 -14.76
C ASN A 300 6.94 -10.31 -13.82
N TYR A 301 5.88 -10.14 -13.03
CA TYR A 301 5.65 -8.96 -12.20
C TYR A 301 5.57 -7.64 -12.99
N SER A 302 5.10 -7.69 -14.23
CA SER A 302 4.54 -6.51 -14.87
C SER A 302 3.20 -6.20 -14.20
N ILE A 303 3.14 -5.05 -13.53
CA ILE A 303 2.00 -4.65 -12.72
C ILE A 303 1.26 -3.54 -13.43
N GLU A 304 -0.04 -3.74 -13.62
CA GLU A 304 -0.95 -2.73 -14.10
C GLU A 304 -1.87 -2.29 -12.98
N ARG A 305 -2.00 -0.98 -12.80
CA ARG A 305 -2.93 -0.34 -11.87
C ARG A 305 -3.91 0.51 -12.65
N GLN A 306 -5.20 0.40 -12.32
CA GLN A 306 -6.29 1.11 -12.97
C GLN A 306 -7.16 1.80 -11.91
N GLN A 307 -7.43 3.09 -12.09
CA GLN A 307 -8.25 3.88 -11.17
C GLN A 307 -9.24 4.77 -11.93
N ARG A 308 -10.54 4.62 -11.64
CA ARG A 308 -11.60 5.56 -12.07
C ARG A 308 -11.75 6.71 -11.08
N PHE A 309 -12.07 7.90 -11.60
CA PHE A 309 -12.30 9.13 -10.83
C PHE A 309 -13.73 9.63 -10.95
N GLU A 310 -14.11 10.60 -10.12
CA GLU A 310 -15.43 11.26 -10.15
C GLU A 310 -15.75 11.93 -11.50
N ASP A 311 -14.74 12.39 -12.25
CA ASP A 311 -14.90 12.91 -13.60
C ASP A 311 -15.08 11.81 -14.67
N GLU A 312 -15.31 10.57 -14.22
CA GLU A 312 -15.50 9.34 -14.99
C GLU A 312 -14.30 8.90 -15.83
N THR A 313 -13.17 9.61 -15.78
CA THR A 313 -11.93 9.18 -16.44
C THR A 313 -11.31 8.00 -15.73
N ILE A 314 -10.48 7.24 -16.44
CA ILE A 314 -9.62 6.19 -15.86
C ILE A 314 -8.17 6.53 -16.12
N GLU A 315 -7.35 6.48 -15.07
CA GLU A 315 -5.89 6.50 -15.18
C GLU A 315 -5.33 5.08 -15.07
N ILE A 316 -4.43 4.74 -15.98
CA ILE A 316 -3.72 3.46 -16.03
C ILE A 316 -2.23 3.73 -15.81
N GLN A 317 -1.61 2.94 -14.94
CA GLN A 317 -0.19 3.02 -14.68
C GLN A 317 0.43 1.64 -14.72
N HIS A 318 1.68 1.60 -15.17
CA HIS A 318 2.47 0.38 -15.23
C HIS A 318 3.69 0.48 -14.36
N PHE A 319 3.96 -0.61 -13.65
CA PHE A 319 5.14 -0.74 -12.81
C PHE A 319 5.88 -2.02 -13.16
N GLN A 320 7.20 -1.95 -13.09
CA GLN A 320 8.07 -3.12 -13.05
C GLN A 320 8.89 -3.11 -11.76
N ILE A 321 9.38 -4.28 -11.38
CA ILE A 321 10.24 -4.44 -10.20
C ILE A 321 11.69 -4.50 -10.68
N THR A 322 12.53 -3.60 -10.15
CA THR A 322 13.98 -3.61 -10.45
C THR A 322 14.67 -4.78 -9.73
N LYS A 323 15.92 -5.08 -10.12
CA LYS A 323 16.71 -6.15 -9.50
C LYS A 323 16.97 -5.90 -8.01
N GLU A 324 16.98 -4.64 -7.60
CA GLU A 324 17.17 -4.18 -6.23
C GLU A 324 15.88 -4.20 -5.40
N GLY A 325 14.75 -4.61 -6.00
CA GLY A 325 13.45 -4.70 -5.32
C GLY A 325 12.76 -3.35 -5.14
N LYS A 326 12.85 -2.48 -6.15
CA LYS A 326 12.10 -1.21 -6.21
C LYS A 326 11.03 -1.23 -7.29
N PHE A 327 9.94 -0.51 -7.08
CA PHE A 327 8.96 -0.26 -8.13
C PHE A 327 9.40 0.87 -9.03
N GLN A 328 9.35 0.62 -10.33
CA GLN A 328 9.65 1.61 -11.36
C GLN A 328 8.43 1.79 -12.26
N GLU A 329 7.83 2.97 -12.25
CA GLU A 329 6.76 3.30 -13.20
C GLU A 329 7.34 3.36 -14.62
N ILE A 330 6.71 2.69 -15.56
CA ILE A 330 7.10 2.69 -16.98
C ILE A 330 6.05 3.43 -17.82
N PRO A 331 6.46 4.10 -18.93
CA PRO A 331 5.51 4.78 -19.81
C PRO A 331 4.47 3.83 -20.38
N VAL A 332 3.19 4.20 -20.25
CA VAL A 332 2.08 3.45 -20.84
C VAL A 332 1.89 3.89 -22.28
N THR A 333 2.06 2.96 -23.22
CA THR A 333 1.75 3.16 -24.64
C THR A 333 0.46 2.46 -25.01
N SER A 334 -0.34 3.08 -25.88
CA SER A 334 -1.55 2.44 -26.38
C SER A 334 -1.77 2.74 -27.86
N ASN A 335 -1.99 1.67 -28.63
CA ASN A 335 -2.42 1.76 -30.04
C ASN A 335 -3.95 1.65 -30.17
N CYS A 336 -4.64 1.34 -29.07
CA CYS A 336 -6.08 1.20 -29.03
C CYS A 336 -6.82 2.51 -29.15
N TYR A 337 -6.31 3.55 -28.50
CA TYR A 337 -6.93 4.86 -28.56
C TYR A 337 -5.91 5.85 -29.10
N SER A 338 -6.29 6.63 -30.11
CA SER A 338 -5.41 7.66 -30.70
C SER A 338 -5.62 9.04 -30.07
N LYS A 339 -6.64 9.17 -29.21
CA LYS A 339 -7.01 10.38 -28.49
C LYS A 339 -7.16 10.05 -27.01
N TRP A 340 -6.58 10.88 -26.16
CA TRP A 340 -6.57 10.72 -24.70
C TRP A 340 -7.30 11.89 -24.05
N ALA A 341 -7.69 11.73 -22.79
CA ALA A 341 -8.00 12.90 -21.98
C ALA A 341 -6.73 13.75 -21.81
N THR A 342 -6.89 15.07 -21.75
CA THR A 342 -5.78 15.98 -21.49
C THR A 342 -5.27 15.75 -20.08
N LYS A 343 -3.96 15.51 -19.94
CA LYS A 343 -3.32 15.41 -18.63
C LYS A 343 -2.94 16.78 -18.10
N ASP A 344 -3.38 17.09 -16.90
CA ASP A 344 -2.78 18.12 -16.06
C ASP A 344 -1.51 17.56 -15.39
N PRO A 345 -0.30 18.03 -15.73
CA PRO A 345 0.95 17.49 -15.19
C PRO A 345 1.13 17.75 -13.68
N ASN A 346 0.34 18.64 -13.08
CA ASN A 346 0.33 18.81 -11.62
C ASN A 346 -0.48 17.72 -10.92
N LYS A 347 -1.41 17.06 -11.63
CA LYS A 347 -2.33 16.07 -11.06
C LYS A 347 -2.04 14.64 -11.48
N HIS A 348 -1.43 14.46 -12.64
CA HIS A 348 -1.27 13.16 -13.29
C HIS A 348 0.19 12.79 -13.48
N SER A 349 0.47 11.49 -13.41
CA SER A 349 1.78 11.00 -13.81
C SER A 349 2.01 11.29 -15.30
N PRO A 350 3.19 11.81 -15.69
CA PRO A 350 3.53 11.95 -17.10
C PRO A 350 3.62 10.58 -17.81
N ARG A 351 3.84 9.48 -17.05
CA ARG A 351 4.03 8.12 -17.59
C ARG A 351 2.74 7.31 -17.72
N SER A 352 1.65 7.72 -17.05
CA SER A 352 0.37 6.99 -17.09
C SER A 352 -0.35 7.06 -18.44
N LEU A 353 -1.53 6.45 -18.55
CA LEU A 353 -2.49 6.68 -19.63
C LEU A 353 -3.80 7.20 -19.04
N LEU A 354 -4.30 8.33 -19.53
CA LEU A 354 -5.57 8.89 -19.06
C LEU A 354 -6.65 8.74 -20.14
N LEU A 355 -7.63 7.89 -19.86
CA LEU A 355 -8.76 7.62 -20.74
C LEU A 355 -9.91 8.57 -20.48
N THR A 356 -10.58 9.00 -21.55
CA THR A 356 -11.84 9.75 -21.44
C THR A 356 -12.95 8.88 -20.83
N SER A 357 -14.00 9.50 -20.28
CA SER A 357 -15.16 8.77 -19.74
C SER A 357 -15.76 7.78 -20.75
N LYS A 358 -15.93 8.19 -22.02
CA LYS A 358 -16.41 7.31 -23.09
C LYS A 358 -15.53 6.07 -23.29
N GLN A 359 -14.21 6.22 -23.21
CA GLN A 359 -13.27 5.10 -23.38
C GLN A 359 -13.26 4.18 -22.16
N ALA A 360 -13.30 4.77 -20.95
CA ALA A 360 -13.39 4.06 -19.69
C ALA A 360 -14.62 3.14 -19.59
N ASN A 361 -15.69 3.49 -20.31
CA ASN A 361 -16.94 2.73 -20.33
C ASN A 361 -16.90 1.46 -21.21
N ASN A 362 -15.83 1.26 -22.00
CA ASN A 362 -15.68 0.06 -22.85
C ASN A 362 -14.97 -1.10 -22.14
N TYR A 363 -14.58 -0.94 -20.88
CA TYR A 363 -13.85 -1.98 -20.15
C TYR A 363 -14.75 -3.16 -19.81
N LEU A 364 -14.30 -4.36 -20.16
CA LEU A 364 -14.98 -5.55 -19.75
C LEU A 364 -14.63 -5.91 -18.29
N ARG A 365 -15.65 -6.26 -17.52
CA ARG A 365 -15.55 -6.71 -16.14
C ARG A 365 -15.63 -8.23 -16.13
N PHE A 366 -14.60 -8.90 -15.62
CA PHE A 366 -14.65 -10.34 -15.40
C PHE A 366 -15.87 -10.69 -14.52
N GLU A 367 -16.80 -11.49 -15.02
CA GLU A 367 -18.08 -11.78 -14.38
C GLU A 367 -18.10 -13.18 -13.74
N GLY A 368 -17.28 -14.10 -14.24
CA GLY A 368 -17.19 -15.44 -13.68
C GLY A 368 -16.43 -16.40 -14.58
N GLY A 369 -16.16 -17.61 -14.06
CA GLY A 369 -15.38 -18.63 -14.74
C GLY A 369 -14.04 -18.93 -14.08
N GLN A 370 -13.29 -19.85 -14.69
CA GLN A 370 -11.92 -20.20 -14.33
C GLN A 370 -11.07 -20.30 -15.60
N LEU A 371 -10.18 -19.35 -15.81
CA LEU A 371 -9.13 -19.40 -16.83
C LEU A 371 -7.99 -18.45 -16.42
N GLU A 372 -7.06 -18.99 -15.66
CA GLU A 372 -6.02 -18.21 -14.98
C GLU A 372 -5.13 -17.43 -15.95
N GLU A 373 -4.90 -17.95 -17.15
CA GLU A 373 -4.06 -17.28 -18.14
C GLU A 373 -4.63 -15.96 -18.67
N LEU A 374 -5.92 -15.70 -18.44
CA LEU A 374 -6.54 -14.42 -18.77
C LEU A 374 -6.61 -13.47 -17.57
N ASP A 375 -6.12 -13.87 -16.39
CA ASP A 375 -6.19 -13.02 -15.21
C ASP A 375 -5.34 -11.76 -15.35
N SER A 376 -4.25 -11.80 -16.11
CA SER A 376 -3.43 -10.61 -16.39
C SER A 376 -3.93 -9.77 -17.57
N ALA A 377 -4.96 -10.20 -18.29
CA ALA A 377 -5.43 -9.53 -19.48
C ALA A 377 -6.50 -8.48 -19.18
N THR A 378 -6.28 -7.25 -19.64
CA THR A 378 -7.28 -6.19 -19.66
C THR A 378 -7.97 -6.17 -21.01
N LEU A 379 -9.27 -6.44 -21.03
CA LEU A 379 -10.08 -6.45 -22.25
C LEU A 379 -11.01 -5.23 -22.28
N THR A 380 -11.03 -4.54 -23.41
CA THR A 380 -12.04 -3.52 -23.69
C THR A 380 -12.69 -3.80 -25.04
N LEU A 381 -14.01 -3.74 -25.10
CA LEU A 381 -14.76 -4.01 -26.33
C LEU A 381 -15.63 -2.81 -26.64
N ASN A 382 -15.34 -2.11 -27.72
CA ASN A 382 -16.19 -1.07 -28.25
C ASN A 382 -17.03 -1.65 -29.39
N ALA A 383 -18.25 -2.08 -29.08
CA ALA A 383 -19.14 -2.70 -30.06
C ALA A 383 -19.53 -1.72 -31.21
N ASN A 384 -19.68 -0.43 -30.90
CA ASN A 384 -20.02 0.59 -31.89
C ASN A 384 -18.88 0.85 -32.88
N GLU A 385 -17.64 0.87 -32.38
CA GLU A 385 -16.44 1.00 -33.21
C GLU A 385 -15.94 -0.34 -33.75
N LYS A 386 -16.64 -1.44 -33.44
CA LYS A 386 -16.30 -2.80 -33.89
C LYS A 386 -14.83 -3.13 -33.59
N LYS A 387 -14.41 -2.90 -32.35
CA LYS A 387 -13.00 -2.96 -31.94
C LYS A 387 -12.85 -3.64 -30.59
N LEU A 388 -12.06 -4.72 -30.54
CA LEU A 388 -11.56 -5.33 -29.31
C LEU A 388 -10.16 -4.78 -29.06
N CYS A 389 -9.89 -4.46 -27.81
CA CYS A 389 -8.63 -3.91 -27.37
C CYS A 389 -8.12 -4.73 -26.19
N ILE A 390 -6.90 -5.24 -26.34
CA ILE A 390 -6.24 -6.11 -25.38
C ILE A 390 -5.07 -5.33 -24.79
N ASN A 391 -5.06 -5.22 -23.47
CA ASN A 391 -4.10 -4.46 -22.68
C ASN A 391 -3.86 -3.06 -23.27
N TYR A 392 -4.87 -2.43 -23.89
CA TYR A 392 -4.81 -1.16 -24.66
C TYR A 392 -3.67 -1.03 -25.70
N GLN A 393 -2.78 -2.00 -25.84
CA GLN A 393 -1.60 -1.98 -26.70
C GLN A 393 -1.94 -2.47 -28.10
N GLN A 394 -2.89 -3.40 -28.20
CA GLN A 394 -3.22 -4.06 -29.45
C GLN A 394 -4.71 -4.01 -29.68
N SER A 395 -5.07 -3.75 -30.94
CA SER A 395 -6.46 -3.60 -31.31
C SER A 395 -6.83 -4.43 -32.52
N TYR A 396 -7.99 -5.05 -32.42
CA TYR A 396 -8.47 -6.04 -33.37
C TYR A 396 -9.86 -5.62 -33.85
N PRO A 397 -10.07 -5.53 -35.18
CA PRO A 397 -11.40 -5.38 -35.74
C PRO A 397 -12.31 -6.53 -35.31
N VAL A 398 -13.59 -6.22 -35.10
CA VAL A 398 -14.60 -7.18 -34.62
C VAL A 398 -15.80 -7.17 -35.55
N ASN A 399 -16.16 -8.35 -36.04
CA ASN A 399 -17.42 -8.56 -36.73
C ASN A 399 -18.37 -9.35 -35.84
N PHE A 400 -19.63 -8.90 -35.77
CA PHE A 400 -20.68 -9.58 -35.03
C PHE A 400 -21.53 -10.38 -36.00
N GLY A 401 -21.85 -11.62 -35.63
CA GLY A 401 -22.64 -12.55 -36.43
C GLY A 401 -23.67 -13.30 -35.58
N LYS A 402 -24.63 -13.90 -36.26
CA LYS A 402 -25.62 -14.83 -35.69
C LYS A 402 -25.49 -16.17 -36.39
N THR A 403 -25.69 -17.26 -35.66
CA THR A 403 -25.65 -18.60 -36.24
C THR A 403 -26.45 -19.58 -35.37
N ASN A 404 -26.76 -20.75 -35.94
CA ASN A 404 -27.29 -21.85 -35.17
C ASN A 404 -26.24 -22.37 -34.19
N SER A 405 -26.59 -22.46 -32.91
CA SER A 405 -25.63 -22.80 -31.86
C SER A 405 -25.04 -24.19 -32.01
N LYS A 406 -25.83 -25.19 -32.44
CA LYS A 406 -25.31 -26.55 -32.67
C LYS A 406 -24.25 -26.56 -33.78
N GLN A 407 -24.50 -25.81 -34.85
CA GLN A 407 -23.55 -25.65 -35.95
C GLN A 407 -22.30 -24.89 -35.53
N PHE A 408 -22.41 -23.91 -34.63
CA PHE A 408 -21.27 -23.11 -34.17
C PHE A 408 -20.23 -23.93 -33.39
N PHE A 409 -20.70 -24.80 -32.49
CA PHE A 409 -19.78 -25.65 -31.70
C PHE A 409 -19.29 -26.87 -32.48
N ASP A 410 -20.02 -27.30 -33.52
CA ASP A 410 -19.74 -28.49 -34.35
C ASP A 410 -19.39 -29.75 -33.52
N ASN A 411 -19.96 -29.84 -32.31
CA ASN A 411 -19.72 -30.90 -31.35
C ASN A 411 -20.90 -30.96 -30.37
N GLU A 412 -21.69 -32.04 -30.43
CA GLU A 412 -22.92 -32.15 -29.63
C GLU A 412 -22.64 -32.16 -28.12
N ALA A 413 -21.58 -32.83 -27.66
CA ALA A 413 -21.24 -32.89 -26.24
C ALA A 413 -20.84 -31.51 -25.70
N LEU A 414 -19.99 -30.78 -26.44
CA LEU A 414 -19.59 -29.42 -26.10
C LEU A 414 -20.80 -28.48 -26.12
N TYR A 415 -21.65 -28.57 -27.15
CA TYR A 415 -22.87 -27.78 -27.25
C TYR A 415 -23.77 -27.97 -26.03
N GLN A 416 -24.08 -29.21 -25.64
CA GLN A 416 -24.94 -29.47 -24.48
C GLN A 416 -24.33 -28.96 -23.17
N GLN A 417 -23.02 -29.13 -23.00
CA GLN A 417 -22.29 -28.56 -21.87
C GLN A 417 -22.42 -27.03 -21.82
N GLN A 418 -22.28 -26.35 -22.96
CA GLN A 418 -22.40 -24.90 -23.00
C GLN A 418 -23.83 -24.42 -22.78
N VAL A 419 -24.85 -25.13 -23.29
CA VAL A 419 -26.26 -24.81 -22.99
C VAL A 419 -26.49 -24.74 -21.48
N GLU A 420 -25.99 -25.70 -20.71
CA GLU A 420 -26.11 -25.70 -19.24
C GLU A 420 -25.30 -24.57 -18.58
N ASN A 421 -24.14 -24.19 -19.13
CA ASN A 421 -23.38 -23.06 -18.61
C ASN A 421 -24.07 -21.72 -18.86
N PHE A 422 -24.62 -21.49 -20.05
CA PHE A 422 -25.33 -20.26 -20.40
C PHE A 422 -26.64 -20.07 -19.62
N LYS A 423 -27.31 -21.16 -19.22
CA LYS A 423 -28.46 -21.10 -18.31
C LYS A 423 -28.14 -20.43 -16.97
N LYS A 424 -26.90 -20.56 -16.47
CA LYS A 424 -26.43 -19.88 -15.24
C LYS A 424 -26.43 -18.35 -15.36
N TYR A 425 -26.39 -17.84 -16.59
CA TYR A 425 -26.42 -16.42 -16.93
C TYR A 425 -27.79 -15.99 -17.47
N HIS A 426 -28.82 -16.84 -17.36
CA HIS A 426 -30.15 -16.61 -17.91
C HIS A 426 -30.14 -16.37 -19.44
N ILE A 427 -29.22 -17.00 -20.15
CA ILE A 427 -29.11 -16.94 -21.61
C ILE A 427 -29.53 -18.30 -22.19
N ASP A 428 -30.47 -18.27 -23.13
CA ASP A 428 -30.85 -19.45 -23.92
C ASP A 428 -30.13 -19.42 -25.27
N ILE A 429 -29.22 -20.36 -25.47
CA ILE A 429 -28.50 -20.56 -26.73
C ILE A 429 -29.04 -21.75 -27.53
N SER A 430 -30.22 -22.28 -27.23
CA SER A 430 -30.69 -23.56 -27.81
C SER A 430 -30.91 -23.51 -29.33
N ASN A 431 -31.14 -22.33 -29.89
CA ASN A 431 -31.48 -22.15 -31.31
C ASN A 431 -30.47 -21.28 -32.05
N GLU A 432 -30.26 -20.04 -31.58
CA GLU A 432 -29.38 -19.05 -32.19
C GLU A 432 -28.43 -18.51 -31.11
N LEU A 433 -27.19 -18.24 -31.50
CA LEU A 433 -26.25 -17.47 -30.69
C LEU A 433 -25.68 -16.30 -31.48
N GLU A 434 -25.30 -15.25 -30.75
CA GLU A 434 -24.53 -14.13 -31.28
C GLU A 434 -23.06 -14.32 -30.93
N TYR A 435 -22.18 -14.11 -31.90
CA TYR A 435 -20.74 -14.27 -31.75
C TYR A 435 -19.98 -13.07 -32.31
N ALA A 436 -18.79 -12.86 -31.77
CA ALA A 436 -17.80 -11.92 -32.24
C ALA A 436 -16.66 -12.69 -32.92
N THR A 437 -16.27 -12.26 -34.12
CA THR A 437 -15.07 -12.72 -34.82
C THR A 437 -14.03 -11.62 -34.79
N PHE A 438 -12.82 -11.93 -34.32
CA PHE A 438 -11.71 -11.00 -34.20
C PHE A 438 -10.75 -11.19 -35.37
N GLU A 439 -10.49 -10.13 -36.13
CA GLU A 439 -9.57 -10.19 -37.26
C GLU A 439 -8.11 -10.07 -36.80
N ASN A 440 -7.21 -10.87 -37.40
CA ASN A 440 -5.76 -10.84 -37.14
C ASN A 440 -5.35 -11.12 -35.68
N ILE A 441 -6.16 -11.88 -34.95
CA ILE A 441 -5.88 -12.22 -33.55
C ILE A 441 -5.07 -13.52 -33.39
N ASP A 442 -4.95 -14.29 -34.46
CA ASP A 442 -4.54 -15.71 -34.47
C ASP A 442 -3.13 -15.95 -33.88
N GLU A 443 -2.27 -14.94 -33.91
CA GLU A 443 -0.89 -15.00 -33.39
C GLU A 443 -0.78 -14.64 -31.90
N LEU A 444 -1.87 -14.18 -31.27
CA LEU A 444 -1.84 -13.81 -29.87
C LEU A 444 -2.04 -15.00 -28.93
N PRO A 445 -1.48 -14.93 -27.70
CA PRO A 445 -1.75 -15.92 -26.66
C PRO A 445 -3.24 -16.12 -26.33
N ILE A 446 -4.11 -15.14 -26.59
CA ILE A 446 -5.55 -15.27 -26.36
C ILE A 446 -6.23 -16.17 -27.41
N ALA A 447 -5.67 -16.28 -28.61
CA ALA A 447 -6.26 -17.03 -29.73
C ALA A 447 -6.49 -18.51 -29.38
N LYS A 448 -5.60 -19.11 -28.58
CA LYS A 448 -5.74 -20.51 -28.12
C LYS A 448 -7.00 -20.76 -27.28
N PHE A 449 -7.60 -19.71 -26.73
CA PHE A 449 -8.82 -19.80 -25.93
C PHE A 449 -10.08 -19.47 -26.72
N LEU A 450 -9.92 -18.92 -27.92
CA LEU A 450 -11.04 -18.56 -28.79
C LEU A 450 -11.46 -19.78 -29.62
N LEU A 451 -12.76 -19.90 -29.86
CA LEU A 451 -13.28 -20.91 -30.77
C LEU A 451 -12.76 -20.63 -32.18
N ASN A 452 -12.30 -21.68 -32.87
CA ASN A 452 -11.67 -21.58 -34.19
C ASN A 452 -10.46 -20.61 -34.24
N GLY A 453 -9.85 -20.28 -33.10
CA GLY A 453 -8.71 -19.36 -33.00
C GLY A 453 -9.08 -17.88 -32.95
N ASN A 454 -10.31 -17.50 -33.32
CA ASN A 454 -10.68 -16.09 -33.48
C ASN A 454 -12.12 -15.73 -33.11
N GLN A 455 -12.92 -16.65 -32.58
CA GLN A 455 -14.32 -16.40 -32.23
C GLN A 455 -14.57 -16.48 -30.71
N ALA A 456 -15.43 -15.59 -30.23
CA ALA A 456 -16.02 -15.62 -28.90
C ALA A 456 -17.52 -15.39 -29.00
N ILE A 457 -18.28 -15.80 -27.98
CA ILE A 457 -19.73 -15.58 -27.93
C ILE A 457 -19.97 -14.20 -27.31
N TYR A 458 -20.87 -13.39 -27.88
CA TYR A 458 -21.19 -12.06 -27.34
C TYR A 458 -22.70 -11.88 -27.26
N MET A 459 -23.24 -11.97 -26.05
CA MET A 459 -24.69 -11.93 -25.80
C MET A 459 -24.98 -11.15 -24.53
N ASN A 460 -26.09 -10.39 -24.51
CA ASN A 460 -26.50 -9.58 -23.36
C ASN A 460 -25.39 -8.65 -22.81
N ASN A 461 -24.60 -8.06 -23.72
CA ASN A 461 -23.43 -7.24 -23.38
C ASN A 461 -22.33 -7.98 -22.59
N THR A 462 -22.29 -9.31 -22.68
CA THR A 462 -21.24 -10.14 -22.08
C THR A 462 -20.50 -10.90 -23.15
N LEU A 463 -19.17 -10.80 -23.12
CA LEU A 463 -18.24 -11.56 -23.93
C LEU A 463 -17.88 -12.86 -23.20
N PHE A 464 -18.18 -13.99 -23.82
CA PHE A 464 -17.88 -15.32 -23.30
C PHE A 464 -16.75 -15.96 -24.10
N ILE A 465 -15.69 -16.35 -23.39
CA ILE A 465 -14.58 -17.13 -23.90
C ILE A 465 -14.77 -18.55 -23.38
N VAL A 466 -15.12 -19.46 -24.29
CA VAL A 466 -15.55 -20.82 -23.95
C VAL A 466 -14.74 -21.84 -24.72
N GLY A 467 -14.51 -22.98 -24.09
CA GLY A 467 -13.87 -24.13 -24.72
C GLY A 467 -14.30 -25.42 -24.03
N LYS A 468 -13.55 -26.48 -24.27
CA LYS A 468 -13.86 -27.81 -23.74
C LYS A 468 -13.86 -27.83 -22.21
N ASP A 469 -12.82 -27.24 -21.62
CA ASP A 469 -12.53 -27.35 -20.18
C ASP A 469 -12.60 -26.00 -19.45
N TYR A 470 -13.06 -24.93 -20.13
CA TYR A 470 -13.17 -23.59 -19.54
C TYR A 470 -14.42 -22.84 -20.03
N PHE A 471 -14.92 -21.97 -19.17
CA PHE A 471 -16.03 -21.06 -19.44
C PHE A 471 -15.78 -19.77 -18.68
N VAL A 472 -15.55 -18.67 -19.39
CA VAL A 472 -15.27 -17.36 -18.78
C VAL A 472 -16.17 -16.29 -19.37
N ALA A 473 -16.68 -15.42 -18.51
CA ALA A 473 -17.55 -14.32 -18.85
C ALA A 473 -16.91 -12.96 -18.51
N TYR A 474 -17.04 -12.02 -19.44
CA TYR A 474 -16.55 -10.64 -19.35
C TYR A 474 -17.66 -9.68 -19.77
N ARG A 475 -18.33 -9.03 -18.80
CA ARG A 475 -19.47 -8.14 -19.09
C ARG A 475 -19.07 -6.70 -19.31
N GLN A 476 -19.83 -5.99 -20.14
CA GLN A 476 -19.82 -4.53 -20.13
C GLN A 476 -20.29 -4.01 -18.75
N PRO A 477 -19.86 -2.80 -18.35
CA PRO A 477 -20.32 -2.17 -17.12
C PRO A 477 -21.83 -1.85 -17.18
N THR A 478 -22.52 -1.95 -16.05
CA THR A 478 -23.92 -1.53 -15.93
C THR A 478 -24.04 -0.02 -15.86
N LYS A 479 -25.23 0.56 -16.06
CA LYS A 479 -25.41 2.02 -16.02
C LYS A 479 -25.01 2.61 -14.66
N GLU A 480 -25.28 1.89 -13.58
CA GLU A 480 -24.94 2.26 -12.20
C GLU A 480 -23.43 2.25 -11.96
N GLU A 481 -22.67 1.42 -12.70
CA GLU A 481 -21.21 1.39 -12.64
C GLU A 481 -20.55 2.43 -13.55
N LEU A 482 -21.32 3.02 -14.47
CA LEU A 482 -20.85 4.04 -15.40
C LEU A 482 -20.95 5.45 -14.81
N VAL A 483 -21.94 5.71 -13.98
CA VAL A 483 -22.22 7.05 -13.46
C VAL A 483 -22.04 7.06 -11.96
N TYR A 484 -21.27 8.02 -11.45
CA TYR A 484 -21.24 8.28 -10.01
C TYR A 484 -22.49 9.07 -9.63
N THR A 485 -23.44 8.43 -8.97
CA THR A 485 -24.55 9.13 -8.32
C THR A 485 -24.09 9.63 -6.97
N GLN A 486 -24.04 10.95 -6.81
CA GLN A 486 -23.80 11.64 -5.53
C GLN A 486 -24.84 11.27 -4.47
#